data_AF-M1CC19-F1
#
_entry.id   AF-M1CC19-F1
#
_cell.length_a   1.000
_cell.length_b   1.000
_cell.length_c   1.000
_cell.angle_alpha   90.00
_cell.angle_beta   90.00
_cell.angle_gamma   90.00
#
_symmetry.space_group_name_H-M   'P 1'
#
loop_
_entity.id
_entity.type
_entity.pdbx_description
1 polymer ?
#
loop_
_entity_poly.entity_id
_entity_poly.type
_entity_poly.pdbx_seq_one_letter_code
_entity_poly.pdbx_strand_id
1 'polypeptide(L)'
;MHFSQGDGEVSFCGAIEMSGFLELKCEILRNGMKEYLTPMGPTPLHVNPIFEIGPMEPRFSEWLVFEGISVDESGQQHYLDASVAYKRAVLNAIDYLSKFGYSKEQVYLLLSCCPCEGRISGIVDAPNAVATLAIPTAIFDQDIRPKVNKVPLGPRLMRNPGIPQCTYDGNLPITKNPSLHQQGSSCDMDASS
;
A
#
# COMPACT_ATOMS: atom_id res chain seq x y z
N MET A 1 8.00 9.35 11.04
CA MET A 1 6.89 8.62 11.70
C MET A 1 5.76 8.56 10.70
N HIS A 2 4.98 7.49 10.67
CA HIS A 2 3.89 7.36 9.71
C HIS A 2 2.57 7.66 10.42
N PHE A 3 1.80 8.60 9.88
CA PHE A 3 0.43 8.83 10.33
C PHE A 3 -0.49 7.67 9.93
N SER A 4 -0.27 7.13 8.73
CA SER A 4 -0.94 5.95 8.19
C SER A 4 -0.05 5.32 7.12
N GLN A 5 -0.09 4.00 7.00
CA GLN A 5 0.68 3.22 6.02
C GLN A 5 -0.16 2.00 5.61
N GLY A 6 -0.08 1.64 4.33
CA GLY A 6 -0.58 0.37 3.82
C GLY A 6 0.48 -0.72 3.81
N ASP A 7 0.07 -1.97 3.95
CA ASP A 7 0.99 -3.09 3.97
C ASP A 7 1.87 -3.16 2.71
N GLY A 8 3.18 -3.28 2.94
CA GLY A 8 4.20 -3.32 1.90
C GLY A 8 4.72 -1.96 1.43
N GLU A 9 4.12 -0.84 1.84
CA GLU A 9 4.57 0.52 1.50
C GLU A 9 4.93 0.65 0.00
N VAL A 10 3.98 0.28 -0.85
CA VAL A 10 4.25 -0.05 -2.26
C VAL A 10 4.87 1.10 -3.06
N SER A 11 4.70 2.36 -2.63
CA SER A 11 5.30 3.52 -3.29
C SER A 11 6.73 3.84 -2.86
N PHE A 12 7.32 3.06 -1.95
CA PHE A 12 8.65 3.24 -1.35
C PHE A 12 8.82 4.53 -0.53
N CYS A 13 8.65 5.70 -1.15
CA CYS A 13 8.40 6.95 -0.43
C CYS A 13 6.89 7.04 -0.21
N GLY A 14 6.40 6.21 0.71
CA GLY A 14 5.00 5.94 0.94
C GLY A 14 4.52 6.41 2.29
N ALA A 15 3.42 5.80 2.75
CA ALA A 15 2.74 6.22 3.96
C ALA A 15 2.32 7.71 3.93
N ILE A 16 1.90 8.23 5.08
CA ILE A 16 1.78 9.67 5.34
C ILE A 16 2.91 10.02 6.29
N GLU A 17 3.99 10.53 5.71
CA GLU A 17 5.20 10.90 6.43
C GLU A 17 4.98 12.15 7.28
N MET A 18 5.38 12.08 8.54
CA MET A 18 5.27 13.20 9.46
C MET A 18 6.39 13.25 10.53
N SER A 19 6.68 14.48 10.94
CA SER A 19 7.39 14.78 12.18
C SER A 19 6.44 14.68 13.38
N GLY A 20 7.01 14.54 14.57
CA GLY A 20 6.27 14.57 15.84
C GLY A 20 7.11 14.00 16.97
N PHE A 21 6.48 13.41 17.99
CA PHE A 21 7.16 12.92 19.19
C PHE A 21 6.62 11.55 19.64
N LEU A 22 7.46 10.82 20.39
CA LEU A 22 7.13 9.54 21.00
C LEU A 22 7.46 9.62 22.50
N GLU A 23 6.58 9.10 23.33
CA GLU A 23 6.85 8.84 24.75
C GLU A 23 7.11 7.34 24.91
N LEU A 24 8.29 6.97 25.40
CA LEU A 24 8.76 5.58 25.46
C LEU A 24 9.12 5.19 26.89
N LYS A 25 8.67 4.01 27.31
CA LYS A 25 9.16 3.34 28.52
C LYS A 25 10.06 2.19 28.11
N CYS A 26 11.31 2.21 28.58
CA CYS A 26 12.28 1.15 28.29
C CYS A 26 12.56 0.34 29.55
N GLU A 27 12.50 -0.98 29.42
CA GLU A 27 12.88 -1.94 30.46
C GLU A 27 13.87 -2.95 29.89
N ILE A 28 14.75 -3.50 30.74
CA ILE A 28 15.77 -4.48 30.33
C ILE A 28 15.40 -5.84 30.89
N LEU A 29 15.09 -6.78 30.01
CA LEU A 29 14.95 -8.19 30.35
C LEU A 29 16.32 -8.88 30.25
N ARG A 30 17.01 -9.02 31.38
CA ARG A 30 18.30 -9.73 31.43
C ARG A 30 18.11 -11.17 30.99
N ASN A 31 18.99 -11.66 30.11
CA ASN A 31 18.91 -12.99 29.49
C ASN A 31 17.68 -13.24 28.60
N GLY A 32 16.87 -12.22 28.28
CA GLY A 32 15.62 -12.40 27.51
C GLY A 32 15.81 -13.10 26.16
N MET A 33 16.88 -12.77 25.42
CA MET A 33 17.17 -13.47 24.16
C MET A 33 17.39 -14.97 24.36
N LYS A 34 18.11 -15.37 25.41
CA LYS A 34 18.41 -16.78 25.72
C LYS A 34 17.15 -17.55 26.14
N GLU A 35 16.26 -16.90 26.88
CA GLU A 35 15.06 -17.52 27.43
C GLU A 35 13.90 -17.60 26.42
N TYR A 36 13.76 -16.59 25.56
CA TYR A 36 12.57 -16.44 24.70
C TYR A 36 12.85 -16.41 23.19
N LEU A 37 14.08 -16.11 22.76
CA LEU A 37 14.44 -15.98 21.35
C LEU A 37 15.47 -17.04 20.95
N THR A 38 15.04 -18.30 20.83
CA THR A 38 15.88 -19.37 20.31
C THR A 38 16.42 -18.99 18.92
N PRO A 39 17.75 -18.90 18.73
CA PRO A 39 18.32 -18.53 17.45
C PRO A 39 17.99 -19.57 16.37
N MET A 40 17.43 -19.11 15.26
CA MET A 40 17.06 -19.93 14.11
C MET A 40 18.02 -19.64 12.95
N GLY A 41 19.30 -20.01 13.13
CA GLY A 41 20.34 -19.79 12.11
C GLY A 41 21.75 -20.05 12.64
N PRO A 42 22.79 -19.75 11.85
CA PRO A 42 24.18 -20.12 12.17
C PRO A 42 24.80 -19.32 13.32
N THR A 43 24.16 -18.27 13.82
CA THR A 43 24.70 -17.43 14.91
C THR A 43 23.64 -17.13 15.98
N PRO A 44 24.07 -16.79 17.22
CA PRO A 44 23.17 -16.37 18.29
C PRO A 44 22.34 -15.11 18.00
N LEU A 45 22.67 -14.37 16.94
CA LEU A 45 21.96 -13.16 16.52
C LEU A 45 20.93 -13.43 15.40
N HIS A 46 20.74 -14.68 14.98
CA HIS A 46 19.67 -15.07 14.06
C HIS A 46 18.33 -15.14 14.81
N VAL A 47 17.89 -13.98 15.28
CA VAL A 47 16.61 -13.77 15.97
C VAL A 47 15.96 -12.50 15.42
N ASN A 48 14.64 -12.48 15.37
CA ASN A 48 13.87 -11.32 14.94
C ASN A 48 13.16 -10.68 16.14
N PRO A 49 12.92 -9.36 16.14
CA PRO A 49 12.10 -8.72 17.16
C PRO A 49 10.69 -9.34 17.21
N ILE A 50 10.14 -9.40 18.42
CA ILE A 50 8.73 -9.71 18.66
C ILE A 50 8.11 -8.51 19.36
N PHE A 51 6.83 -8.27 19.10
CA PHE A 51 6.10 -7.16 19.68
C PHE A 51 4.64 -7.55 19.90
N GLU A 52 4.02 -6.94 20.91
CA GLU A 52 2.58 -6.96 21.09
C GLU A 52 2.00 -5.68 20.47
N ILE A 53 0.86 -5.83 19.80
CA ILE A 53 0.14 -4.69 19.23
C ILE A 53 -0.54 -3.86 20.32
N GLY A 54 -0.70 -2.56 20.06
CA GLY A 54 -1.44 -1.68 20.95
C GLY A 54 -2.93 -2.06 21.04
N PRO A 55 -3.61 -1.74 22.15
CA PRO A 55 -5.05 -2.04 22.31
C PRO A 55 -5.96 -1.14 21.44
N MET A 56 -5.41 -0.07 20.84
CA MET A 56 -6.12 0.84 19.95
C MET A 56 -5.64 0.68 18.51
N GLU A 57 -6.56 0.32 17.63
CA GLU A 57 -6.35 0.22 16.19
C GLU A 57 -7.61 0.73 15.46
N PRO A 58 -7.48 1.30 14.24
CA PRO A 58 -8.64 1.57 13.39
C PRO A 58 -9.28 0.24 12.97
N ARG A 59 -10.49 -0.04 13.46
CA ARG A 59 -11.20 -1.29 13.15
C ARG A 59 -12.15 -1.13 11.97
N PHE A 60 -11.88 -1.86 10.90
CA PHE A 60 -12.76 -1.95 9.73
C PHE A 60 -13.50 -3.29 9.73
N SER A 61 -14.81 -3.25 9.42
CA SER A 61 -15.67 -4.44 9.41
C SER A 61 -15.85 -5.05 8.02
N GLU A 62 -15.65 -4.25 6.96
CA GLU A 62 -15.89 -4.63 5.58
C GLU A 62 -14.65 -4.37 4.73
N TRP A 63 -14.28 -5.36 3.93
CA TRP A 63 -13.07 -5.37 3.11
C TRP A 63 -13.39 -5.84 1.70
N LEU A 64 -12.77 -5.20 0.72
CA LEU A 64 -12.73 -5.69 -0.66
C LEU A 64 -11.33 -6.27 -0.92
N VAL A 65 -11.27 -7.55 -1.26
CA VAL A 65 -10.01 -8.31 -1.33
C VAL A 65 -9.64 -8.57 -2.79
N PHE A 66 -8.40 -8.28 -3.13
CA PHE A 66 -7.81 -8.52 -4.45
C PHE A 66 -6.75 -9.61 -4.33
N GLU A 67 -6.77 -10.56 -5.25
CA GLU A 67 -5.83 -11.68 -5.25
C GLU A 67 -4.78 -11.51 -6.33
N GLY A 68 -3.61 -12.10 -6.10
CA GLY A 68 -2.56 -12.25 -7.07
C GLY A 68 -1.81 -13.56 -6.88
N ILE A 69 -1.24 -14.06 -7.98
CA ILE A 69 -0.48 -15.30 -8.05
C ILE A 69 0.91 -15.05 -8.62
N SER A 70 1.82 -16.02 -8.50
CA SER A 70 3.20 -15.96 -9.02
C SER A 70 3.31 -16.00 -10.56
N VAL A 71 2.44 -15.29 -11.28
CA VAL A 71 2.48 -15.09 -12.73
C VAL A 71 2.55 -13.60 -13.00
N ASP A 72 3.60 -13.14 -13.67
CA ASP A 72 3.85 -11.71 -13.86
C ASP A 72 3.00 -11.09 -14.99
N GLU A 73 3.21 -9.79 -15.24
CA GLU A 73 2.47 -9.04 -16.27
C GLU A 73 2.73 -9.49 -17.71
N SER A 74 3.83 -10.21 -17.96
CA SER A 74 4.15 -10.80 -19.26
C SER A 74 3.54 -12.19 -19.44
N GLY A 75 2.92 -12.74 -18.38
CA GLY A 75 2.42 -14.11 -18.35
C GLY A 75 3.49 -15.14 -18.01
N GLN A 76 4.68 -14.72 -17.57
CA GLN A 76 5.73 -15.64 -17.15
C GLN A 76 5.41 -16.22 -15.76
N GLN A 77 5.53 -17.54 -15.65
CA GLN A 77 5.37 -18.28 -14.39
C GLN A 77 6.64 -18.18 -13.54
N HIS A 78 6.47 -17.79 -12.28
CA HIS A 78 7.50 -17.79 -11.24
C HIS A 78 7.20 -18.89 -10.21
N TYR A 79 8.22 -19.40 -9.53
CA TYR A 79 8.06 -20.51 -8.58
C TYR A 79 7.91 -19.99 -7.15
N LEU A 80 6.69 -20.13 -6.59
CA LEU A 80 6.35 -19.73 -5.21
C LEU A 80 6.79 -18.31 -4.85
N ASP A 81 6.75 -17.39 -5.81
CA ASP A 81 7.16 -16.00 -5.62
C ASP A 81 6.00 -15.17 -5.06
N ALA A 82 6.05 -14.92 -3.74
CA ALA A 82 5.09 -14.09 -3.03
C ALA A 82 5.17 -12.60 -3.41
N SER A 83 6.33 -12.13 -3.87
CA SER A 83 6.53 -10.74 -4.28
C SER A 83 5.79 -10.46 -5.58
N VAL A 84 5.92 -11.36 -6.56
CA VAL A 84 5.14 -11.30 -7.80
C VAL A 84 3.66 -11.44 -7.49
N ALA A 85 3.27 -12.40 -6.64
CA ALA A 85 1.87 -12.56 -6.23
C ALA A 85 1.30 -11.28 -5.60
N TYR A 86 2.04 -10.62 -4.70
CA TYR A 86 1.59 -9.39 -4.06
C TYR A 86 1.50 -8.23 -5.05
N LYS A 87 2.50 -8.08 -5.93
CA LYS A 87 2.46 -7.10 -7.03
C LYS A 87 1.22 -7.27 -7.91
N ARG A 88 0.84 -8.51 -8.22
CA ARG A 88 -0.37 -8.81 -9.00
C ARG A 88 -1.65 -8.40 -8.27
N ALA A 89 -1.75 -8.66 -6.96
CA ALA A 89 -2.88 -8.21 -6.14
C ALA A 89 -3.02 -6.67 -6.16
N VAL A 90 -1.90 -5.96 -5.99
CA VAL A 90 -1.84 -4.48 -6.05
C VAL A 90 -2.27 -3.95 -7.42
N LEU A 91 -1.74 -4.51 -8.52
CA LEU A 91 -2.12 -4.10 -9.87
C LEU A 91 -3.60 -4.34 -10.17
N ASN A 92 -4.15 -5.46 -9.71
CA ASN A 92 -5.57 -5.76 -9.82
C ASN A 92 -6.44 -4.74 -9.06
N ALA A 93 -6.01 -4.34 -7.86
CA ALA A 93 -6.69 -3.29 -7.10
C ALA A 93 -6.64 -1.92 -7.80
N ILE A 94 -5.47 -1.54 -8.36
CA ILE A 94 -5.30 -0.29 -9.12
C ILE A 94 -6.22 -0.27 -10.34
N ASP A 95 -6.24 -1.34 -11.13
CA ASP A 95 -7.12 -1.42 -12.30
C ASP A 95 -8.59 -1.33 -11.90
N TYR A 96 -9.00 -2.05 -10.86
CA TYR A 96 -10.38 -2.04 -10.37
C TYR A 96 -10.83 -0.65 -9.92
N LEU A 97 -10.07 -0.01 -9.03
CA LEU A 97 -10.44 1.30 -8.47
C LEU A 97 -10.39 2.40 -9.52
N SER A 98 -9.54 2.28 -10.55
CA SER A 98 -9.50 3.25 -11.66
C SER A 98 -10.82 3.32 -12.44
N LYS A 99 -11.61 2.24 -12.46
CA LYS A 99 -12.94 2.20 -13.10
C LYS A 99 -13.95 3.10 -12.38
N PHE A 100 -13.68 3.47 -11.13
CA PHE A 100 -14.50 4.38 -10.33
C PHE A 100 -14.04 5.84 -10.48
N GLY A 101 -13.22 6.15 -11.51
CA GLY A 101 -12.78 7.48 -11.91
C GLY A 101 -11.59 8.05 -11.16
N TYR A 102 -10.87 7.23 -10.39
CA TYR A 102 -9.55 7.59 -9.88
C TYR A 102 -8.49 7.41 -10.98
N SER A 103 -7.45 8.25 -10.98
CA SER A 103 -6.25 7.96 -11.77
C SER A 103 -5.48 6.79 -11.15
N LYS A 104 -4.69 6.07 -11.96
CA LYS A 104 -3.90 4.94 -11.44
C LYS A 104 -2.87 5.40 -10.41
N GLU A 105 -2.32 6.60 -10.59
CA GLU A 105 -1.35 7.23 -9.69
C GLU A 105 -2.00 7.60 -8.35
N GLN A 106 -3.24 8.12 -8.38
CA GLN A 106 -4.00 8.39 -7.16
C GLN A 106 -4.24 7.10 -6.37
N VAL A 107 -4.63 6.02 -7.04
CA VAL A 107 -4.83 4.73 -6.38
C VAL A 107 -3.51 4.18 -5.86
N TYR A 108 -2.44 4.25 -6.64
CA TYR A 108 -1.12 3.76 -6.21
C TYR A 108 -0.64 4.46 -4.92
N LEU A 109 -0.76 5.79 -4.85
CA LEU A 109 -0.44 6.54 -3.63
C LEU A 109 -1.40 6.20 -2.49
N LEU A 110 -2.70 6.06 -2.77
CA LEU A 110 -3.70 5.65 -1.78
C LEU A 110 -3.36 4.29 -1.16
N LEU A 111 -3.01 3.28 -1.95
CA LEU A 111 -2.69 1.94 -1.46
C LEU A 111 -1.42 1.92 -0.58
N SER A 112 -0.53 2.88 -0.76
CA SER A 112 0.68 3.01 0.06
C SER A 112 0.41 3.61 1.44
N CYS A 113 -0.70 4.35 1.59
CA CYS A 113 -1.00 5.08 2.82
C CYS A 113 -2.30 4.67 3.53
N CYS A 114 -3.28 4.10 2.83
CA CYS A 114 -4.50 3.61 3.44
C CYS A 114 -4.20 2.35 4.26
N PRO A 115 -4.97 2.05 5.32
CA PRO A 115 -4.78 0.87 6.15
C PRO A 115 -5.27 -0.40 5.42
N CYS A 116 -4.66 -0.71 4.28
CA CYS A 116 -4.87 -1.94 3.53
C CYS A 116 -4.04 -3.07 4.15
N GLU A 117 -4.59 -4.28 4.10
CA GLU A 117 -3.96 -5.47 4.67
C GLU A 117 -3.43 -6.38 3.57
N GLY A 118 -2.13 -6.64 3.60
CA GLY A 118 -1.44 -7.55 2.71
C GLY A 118 -1.24 -8.89 3.38
N ARG A 119 -1.73 -9.98 2.76
CA ARG A 119 -1.60 -11.33 3.32
C ARG A 119 -0.94 -12.29 2.35
N ILE A 120 0.10 -12.99 2.81
CA ILE A 120 0.52 -14.24 2.18
C ILE A 120 -0.54 -15.28 2.53
N SER A 121 -1.42 -15.56 1.57
CA SER A 121 -2.61 -16.39 1.79
C SER A 121 -2.34 -17.87 1.55
N GLY A 122 -1.41 -18.18 0.63
CA GLY A 122 -0.93 -19.53 0.37
C GLY A 122 0.49 -19.50 -0.18
N ILE A 123 1.34 -20.43 0.27
CA ILE A 123 2.76 -20.50 -0.16
C ILE A 123 3.21 -21.93 -0.49
N VAL A 124 2.28 -22.88 -0.51
CA VAL A 124 2.59 -24.31 -0.66
C VAL A 124 2.03 -24.91 -1.95
N ASP A 125 1.11 -24.21 -2.62
CA ASP A 125 0.40 -24.70 -3.80
C ASP A 125 1.21 -24.46 -5.08
N ALA A 126 2.29 -25.22 -5.21
CA ALA A 126 3.20 -25.10 -6.35
C ALA A 126 2.45 -25.23 -7.71
N PRO A 127 2.75 -24.37 -8.69
CA PRO A 127 3.88 -23.42 -8.70
C PRO A 127 3.56 -22.05 -8.07
N ASN A 128 2.34 -21.78 -7.64
CA ASN A 128 1.89 -20.44 -7.31
C ASN A 128 1.89 -20.17 -5.80
N ALA A 129 2.55 -19.07 -5.39
CA ALA A 129 2.16 -18.39 -4.18
C ALA A 129 0.86 -17.61 -4.43
N VAL A 130 0.06 -17.44 -3.39
CA VAL A 130 -1.13 -16.60 -3.39
C VAL A 130 -0.94 -15.49 -2.36
N ALA A 131 -1.04 -14.25 -2.82
CA ALA A 131 -1.06 -13.09 -1.96
C ALA A 131 -2.35 -12.31 -2.18
N THR A 132 -2.86 -11.70 -1.11
CA THR A 132 -4.07 -10.89 -1.17
C THR A 132 -3.82 -9.50 -0.62
N LEU A 133 -4.53 -8.53 -1.17
CA LEU A 133 -4.60 -7.15 -0.70
C LEU A 133 -6.04 -6.83 -0.36
N ALA A 134 -6.34 -6.65 0.93
CA ALA A 134 -7.65 -6.28 1.42
C ALA A 134 -7.71 -4.76 1.64
N ILE A 135 -8.70 -4.11 1.04
CA ILE A 135 -8.91 -2.67 1.16
C ILE A 135 -10.20 -2.42 1.97
N PRO A 136 -10.15 -1.62 3.04
CA PRO A 136 -11.34 -1.34 3.84
C PRO A 136 -12.31 -0.47 3.04
N THR A 137 -13.56 -0.90 2.87
CA THR A 137 -14.53 -0.16 2.04
C THR A 137 -14.95 1.17 2.66
N ALA A 138 -14.86 1.29 3.99
CA ALA A 138 -15.29 2.46 4.75
C ALA A 138 -14.43 3.72 4.51
N ILE A 139 -13.27 3.61 3.85
CA ILE A 139 -12.43 4.78 3.52
C ILE A 139 -12.94 5.55 2.29
N PHE A 140 -13.94 5.00 1.58
CA PHE A 140 -14.50 5.60 0.38
C PHE A 140 -15.89 6.19 0.65
N ASP A 141 -16.14 7.42 0.19
CA ASP A 141 -17.47 8.03 0.22
C ASP A 141 -18.44 7.40 -0.80
N GLN A 142 -17.90 6.68 -1.79
CA GLN A 142 -18.66 5.93 -2.78
C GLN A 142 -18.56 4.43 -2.53
N ASP A 143 -19.64 3.72 -2.82
CA ASP A 143 -19.66 2.26 -2.71
C ASP A 143 -18.88 1.63 -3.87
N ILE A 144 -17.68 1.14 -3.55
CA ILE A 144 -16.76 0.49 -4.49
C ILE A 144 -17.07 -0.99 -4.71
N ARG A 145 -18.14 -1.55 -4.14
CA ARG A 145 -18.46 -2.98 -4.30
C ARG A 145 -19.00 -3.27 -5.71
N PRO A 146 -18.78 -4.49 -6.25
CA PRO A 146 -19.39 -4.91 -7.50
C PRO A 146 -20.93 -4.81 -7.43
N LYS A 147 -21.54 -4.17 -8.42
CA LYS A 147 -23.01 -4.05 -8.56
C LYS A 147 -23.45 -4.52 -9.93
N VAL A 148 -24.70 -4.95 -10.03
CA VAL A 148 -25.36 -5.32 -11.30
C VAL A 148 -25.53 -4.09 -12.21
N ASN A 149 -25.63 -2.90 -11.62
CA ASN A 149 -25.82 -1.63 -12.32
C ASN A 149 -24.48 -1.00 -12.73
N LYS A 150 -24.52 0.02 -13.60
CA LYS A 150 -23.33 0.76 -14.05
C LYS A 150 -22.49 1.31 -12.89
N VAL A 151 -21.17 1.27 -13.06
CA VAL A 151 -20.17 1.81 -12.12
C VAL A 151 -20.45 3.30 -11.89
N PRO A 152 -20.47 3.79 -10.63
CA PRO A 152 -20.65 5.21 -10.33
C PRO A 152 -19.63 6.11 -11.03
N LEU A 153 -20.07 7.31 -11.42
CA LEU A 153 -19.23 8.33 -12.06
C LEU A 153 -18.32 9.01 -11.04
N GLY A 154 -17.12 8.46 -10.85
CA GLY A 154 -15.98 9.20 -10.33
C GLY A 154 -15.96 9.47 -8.82
N PRO A 155 -14.78 9.65 -8.21
CA PRO A 155 -14.70 10.30 -6.92
C PRO A 155 -15.27 11.72 -7.02
N ARG A 156 -16.14 12.08 -6.09
CA ARG A 156 -16.56 13.48 -5.92
C ARG A 156 -15.52 14.17 -5.06
N LEU A 157 -14.94 15.26 -5.56
CA LEU A 157 -14.07 16.11 -4.75
C LEU A 157 -14.91 16.76 -3.64
N MET A 158 -14.85 16.21 -2.44
CA MET A 158 -15.51 16.76 -1.26
C MET A 158 -14.60 17.84 -0.66
N ARG A 159 -14.85 19.11 -0.98
CA ARG A 159 -14.19 20.23 -0.28
C ARG A 159 -14.89 20.45 1.05
N ASN A 160 -14.25 20.06 2.15
CA ASN A 160 -14.74 20.36 3.49
C ASN A 160 -14.06 21.64 4.01
N PRO A 161 -14.74 22.80 4.01
CA PRO A 161 -14.16 24.07 4.46
C PRO A 161 -13.85 24.10 5.97
N GLY A 162 -14.35 23.14 6.75
CA GLY A 162 -14.09 23.03 8.19
C GLY A 162 -12.79 22.30 8.56
N ILE A 163 -12.08 21.70 7.60
CA ILE A 163 -10.77 21.07 7.84
C ILE A 163 -9.68 22.15 7.74
N PRO A 164 -8.70 22.18 8.66
CA PRO A 164 -7.55 23.08 8.55
C PRO A 164 -6.91 22.95 7.16
N GLN A 165 -6.99 24.03 6.38
CA GLN A 165 -6.41 24.06 5.04
C GLN A 165 -4.99 24.59 5.12
N CYS A 166 -4.10 24.00 4.34
CA CYS A 166 -2.80 24.62 4.10
C CYS A 166 -3.05 25.96 3.39
N THR A 167 -2.45 27.05 3.88
CA THR A 167 -2.50 28.37 3.21
C THR A 167 -1.69 28.40 1.92
N TYR A 168 -1.09 27.27 1.53
CA TYR A 168 -0.33 27.14 0.30
C TYR A 168 -1.25 27.27 -0.91
N ASP A 169 -1.01 28.32 -1.68
CA ASP A 169 -1.79 28.78 -2.83
C ASP A 169 -1.30 28.21 -4.17
N GLY A 170 -0.33 27.30 -4.14
CA GLY A 170 0.25 26.69 -5.34
C GLY A 170 1.33 27.55 -6.03
N ASN A 171 1.74 28.68 -5.45
CA ASN A 171 2.70 29.61 -6.08
C ASN A 171 4.18 29.36 -5.70
N LEU A 172 4.47 28.36 -4.87
CA LEU A 172 5.86 27.99 -4.57
C LEU A 172 6.48 27.25 -5.77
N PRO A 173 7.79 27.40 -5.99
CA PRO A 173 8.50 26.70 -7.05
C PRO A 173 8.28 25.19 -6.96
N ILE A 174 7.70 24.60 -8.00
CA ILE A 174 7.62 23.15 -8.12
C ILE A 174 9.04 22.62 -8.31
N THR A 175 9.47 21.69 -7.47
CA THR A 175 10.74 20.98 -7.64
C THR A 175 10.73 20.27 -8.99
N LYS A 176 11.54 20.75 -9.93
CA LYS A 176 11.72 20.08 -11.22
C LYS A 176 12.48 18.78 -10.99
N ASN A 177 11.84 17.66 -11.29
CA ASN A 177 12.48 16.35 -11.22
C ASN A 177 13.67 16.32 -12.21
N PRO A 178 14.93 16.17 -11.74
CA PRO A 178 16.10 16.14 -12.62
C PRO A 178 16.09 14.96 -13.60
N SER A 179 15.38 13.88 -13.27
CA SER A 179 15.27 12.66 -14.08
C SER A 179 14.43 12.86 -15.34
N LEU A 180 13.54 13.86 -15.38
CA LEU A 180 12.69 14.14 -16.55
C LEU A 180 13.49 14.67 -17.76
N HIS A 181 14.71 15.17 -17.56
CA HIS A 181 15.54 15.73 -18.63
C HIS A 181 16.47 14.71 -19.31
N GLN A 182 16.42 13.42 -18.95
CA GLN A 182 17.27 12.39 -19.59
C GLN A 182 16.55 11.51 -20.65
N GLN A 183 15.32 11.83 -21.04
CA GLN A 183 14.67 11.16 -22.19
C GLN A 183 14.14 12.18 -23.20
N GLY A 184 15.07 12.70 -24.01
CA GLY A 184 14.74 13.27 -25.31
C GLY A 184 14.86 12.19 -26.39
N SER A 185 13.77 11.49 -26.71
CA SER A 185 13.23 11.38 -28.08
C SER A 185 12.08 10.36 -28.16
N SER A 186 11.01 10.80 -28.83
CA SER A 186 9.81 10.06 -29.22
C SER A 186 8.84 9.64 -28.11
N CYS A 187 7.86 10.51 -27.85
CA CYS A 187 6.43 10.16 -27.92
C CYS A 187 5.62 11.45 -27.77
N ASP A 188 5.55 12.23 -28.84
CA ASP A 188 4.46 13.20 -29.01
C ASP A 188 3.18 12.40 -29.26
N MET A 189 2.23 12.44 -28.34
CA MET A 189 0.84 12.12 -28.63
C MET A 189 0.11 13.44 -28.84
N ASP A 190 0.04 13.85 -30.11
CA ASP A 190 -0.84 14.90 -30.58
C ASP A 190 -2.30 14.53 -30.27
N ALA A 191 -2.92 15.30 -29.39
CA ALA A 191 -4.36 15.33 -29.22
C ALA A 191 -4.93 16.37 -30.18
N SER A 192 -5.25 15.96 -31.42
CA SER A 192 -6.12 16.73 -32.31
C SER A 192 -6.72 15.87 -33.43
N SER A 193 -7.96 15.43 -33.21
CA SER A 193 -9.11 15.25 -34.12
C SER A 193 -9.98 14.07 -33.72
#